data_AF-A0A1H5XPS4-F1
#
_entry.id   AF-A0A1H5XPS4-F1
#
_cell.length_a   1.000
_cell.length_b   1.000
_cell.length_c   1.000
_cell.angle_alpha   90.00
_cell.angle_beta   90.00
_cell.angle_gamma   90.00
#
_symmetry.space_group_name_H-M   'P 1'
#
loop_
_entity.id
_entity.type
_entity.pdbx_description
1 polymer ?
#
loop_
_entity_poly.entity_id
_entity_poly.type
_entity_poly.pdbx_seq_one_letter_code
_entity_poly.pdbx_strand_id
1 'polypeptide(L)'
;MPYTGQLEYSDHRKMRTRNTTIYRALHWPIWIWVFFLAPGPLTFSLFAHGFSKANATWLALVLIGTGIAAYRGALPGAEPAPYILRFDEDKPNPLYRRVCYTFAWSAVITFASLNFAGLAVAAITGHWYLKQIYNYAYAPLSLTILALGALGRLPRVKKSTKGEGTERRYFYGSVWSVTLAQTVLMIFWKTLPNTREASAIKLAIYTIALALLGLAAANGRLPRTRPIVPGELMVD
;
A
#
# COMPACT_ATOMS: atom_id res chain seq x y z
N MET A 1 9.02 -16.71 13.99
CA MET A 1 10.38 -16.14 14.15
C MET A 1 10.31 -14.94 15.08
N PRO A 2 11.10 -14.91 16.15
CA PRO A 2 11.24 -13.72 16.99
C PRO A 2 11.82 -12.57 16.16
N TYR A 3 11.31 -11.34 16.36
CA TYR A 3 11.82 -10.16 15.68
C TYR A 3 13.16 -9.75 16.31
N THR A 4 14.21 -9.61 15.50
CA THR A 4 15.58 -9.29 15.95
C THR A 4 16.02 -7.87 15.59
N GLY A 5 15.13 -7.07 14.99
CA GLY A 5 15.41 -5.67 14.63
C GLY A 5 15.19 -4.68 15.78
N GLN A 6 15.34 -3.39 15.47
CA GLN A 6 15.13 -2.32 16.46
C GLN A 6 13.66 -2.10 16.77
N LEU A 7 13.34 -1.95 18.06
CA LEU A 7 12.00 -1.64 18.56
C LEU A 7 11.82 -0.14 18.77
N GLU A 8 10.58 0.33 18.68
CA GLU A 8 10.13 1.64 19.18
C GLU A 8 9.29 1.41 20.44
N TYR A 9 9.56 2.15 21.52
CA TYR A 9 8.71 2.10 22.73
C TYR A 9 7.62 3.17 22.64
N SER A 10 6.40 2.82 23.04
CA SER A 10 5.25 3.73 23.04
C SER A 10 5.53 5.01 23.82
N ASP A 11 6.21 4.89 24.96
CA ASP A 11 6.32 5.94 25.97
C ASP A 11 7.35 7.01 25.58
N HIS A 12 8.32 6.64 24.73
CA HIS A 12 9.29 7.57 24.16
C HIS A 12 8.69 8.42 23.03
N ARG A 13 7.46 8.12 22.57
CA ARG A 13 6.84 8.88 21.47
C ARG A 13 6.14 10.10 22.02
N LYS A 14 6.47 11.26 21.44
CA LYS A 14 5.73 12.50 21.66
C LYS A 14 4.26 12.32 21.29
N MET A 15 3.38 12.40 22.28
CA MET A 15 1.94 12.35 22.07
C MET A 15 1.49 13.61 21.32
N ARG A 16 0.67 13.43 20.28
CA ARG A 16 0.08 14.51 19.52
C ARG A 16 -1.40 14.57 19.82
N THR A 17 -1.87 15.73 20.26
CA THR A 17 -3.29 15.97 20.54
C THR A 17 -4.05 16.45 19.29
N ARG A 18 -3.34 17.00 18.30
CA ARG A 18 -3.90 17.50 17.03
C ARG A 18 -2.96 17.25 15.85
N ASN A 19 -3.54 17.08 14.67
CA ASN A 19 -2.83 17.07 13.39
C ASN A 19 -2.90 18.47 12.77
N THR A 20 -1.78 18.94 12.21
CA THR A 20 -1.74 20.25 11.54
C THR A 20 -2.56 20.23 10.25
N THR A 21 -3.06 21.39 9.82
CA THR A 21 -3.80 21.52 8.56
C THR A 21 -2.96 21.04 7.36
N ILE A 22 -1.67 21.39 7.33
CA ILE A 22 -0.74 20.95 6.29
C ILE A 22 -0.61 19.42 6.31
N TYR A 23 -0.43 18.81 7.49
CA TYR A 23 -0.35 17.35 7.61
C TYR A 23 -1.61 16.68 7.04
N ARG A 24 -2.80 17.19 7.38
CA ARG A 24 -4.08 16.65 6.91
C ARG A 24 -4.21 16.80 5.39
N ALA A 25 -3.89 17.97 4.85
CA ALA A 25 -3.93 18.24 3.42
C ALA A 25 -2.99 17.32 2.63
N LEU A 26 -1.76 17.12 3.11
CA LEU A 26 -0.77 16.27 2.44
C LEU A 26 -1.11 14.78 2.45
N HIS A 27 -2.01 14.33 3.33
CA HIS A 27 -2.49 12.94 3.31
C HIS A 27 -3.61 12.70 2.30
N TRP A 28 -4.28 13.74 1.82
CA TRP A 28 -5.38 13.58 0.86
C TRP A 28 -4.92 13.03 -0.51
N PRO A 29 -3.82 13.52 -1.12
CA PRO A 29 -3.29 12.94 -2.36
C PRO A 29 -2.99 11.44 -2.30
N ILE A 30 -2.57 10.94 -1.14
CA ILE A 30 -2.29 9.50 -0.95
C ILE A 30 -3.56 8.68 -1.14
N TRP A 31 -4.69 9.16 -0.60
CA TRP A 31 -5.97 8.46 -0.73
C TRP A 31 -6.59 8.63 -2.12
N ILE A 32 -6.43 9.79 -2.76
CA ILE A 32 -6.78 9.96 -4.17
C ILE A 32 -6.05 8.89 -5.00
N TRP A 33 -4.74 8.73 -4.79
CA TRP A 33 -3.95 7.72 -5.50
C TRP A 33 -4.47 6.30 -5.27
N VAL A 34 -4.68 5.89 -4.02
CA VAL A 34 -5.16 4.54 -3.69
C VAL A 34 -6.49 4.21 -4.37
N PHE A 35 -7.47 5.11 -4.30
CA PHE A 35 -8.79 4.88 -4.88
C PHE A 35 -8.80 5.07 -6.41
N PHE A 36 -7.97 5.96 -6.94
CA PHE A 36 -7.85 6.15 -8.39
C PHE A 36 -7.33 4.88 -9.08
N LEU A 37 -6.41 4.15 -8.44
CA LEU A 37 -5.89 2.88 -8.95
C LEU A 37 -6.89 1.71 -8.87
N ALA A 38 -7.99 1.84 -8.12
CA ALA A 38 -8.89 0.72 -7.83
C ALA A 38 -9.52 0.05 -9.07
N PRO A 39 -9.81 0.75 -10.20
CA PRO A 39 -10.19 0.10 -11.44
C PRO A 39 -8.92 -0.24 -12.24
N GLY A 40 -8.43 -1.47 -12.07
CA GLY A 40 -7.18 -1.95 -12.66
C GLY A 40 -7.09 -1.82 -14.18
N PRO A 41 -8.07 -2.31 -14.96
CA PRO A 41 -8.07 -2.18 -16.41
C PRO A 41 -8.09 -0.72 -16.89
N LEU A 42 -8.76 0.17 -16.16
CA LEU A 42 -8.79 1.60 -16.45
C LEU A 42 -7.40 2.22 -16.22
N THR A 43 -6.75 1.86 -15.11
CA THR A 43 -5.36 2.25 -14.80
C THR A 43 -4.38 1.70 -15.84
N PHE A 44 -4.53 0.45 -16.25
CA PHE A 44 -3.71 -0.12 -17.33
C PHE A 44 -3.87 0.68 -18.63
N SER A 45 -5.11 1.03 -18.99
CA SER A 45 -5.40 1.84 -20.17
C SER A 45 -4.77 3.23 -20.09
N LEU A 46 -4.73 3.85 -18.91
CA LEU A 46 -4.03 5.12 -18.69
C LEU A 46 -2.55 5.04 -19.09
N PHE A 47 -1.85 3.98 -18.69
CA PHE A 47 -0.43 3.82 -19.02
C PHE A 47 -0.19 3.33 -20.44
N ALA A 48 -1.12 2.57 -21.02
CA ALA A 48 -0.99 2.02 -22.36
C ALA A 48 -1.37 3.03 -23.47
N HIS A 49 -2.41 3.84 -23.25
CA HIS A 49 -3.00 4.71 -24.28
C HIS A 49 -3.11 6.19 -23.86
N GLY A 50 -2.80 6.52 -22.61
CA GLY A 50 -2.89 7.88 -22.09
C GLY A 50 -4.21 8.21 -21.37
N PHE A 51 -4.38 9.47 -20.99
CA PHE A 51 -5.51 9.93 -20.19
C PHE A 51 -6.80 9.98 -21.04
N SER A 52 -7.86 9.32 -20.58
CA SER A 52 -9.12 9.15 -21.32
C SER A 52 -10.28 9.82 -20.59
N LYS A 53 -11.44 9.97 -21.25
CA LYS A 53 -12.66 10.46 -20.60
C LYS A 53 -13.07 9.60 -19.40
N ALA A 54 -12.91 8.27 -19.51
CA ALA A 54 -13.18 7.37 -18.38
C ALA A 54 -12.23 7.61 -17.20
N ASN A 55 -10.94 7.85 -17.48
CA ASN A 55 -9.96 8.24 -16.46
C ASN A 55 -10.35 9.57 -15.79
N ALA A 56 -10.78 10.56 -16.58
CA ALA A 56 -11.21 11.86 -16.08
C ALA A 56 -12.44 11.75 -15.17
N THR A 57 -13.47 11.04 -15.62
CA THR A 57 -14.70 10.82 -14.83
C THR A 57 -14.40 10.10 -13.53
N TRP A 58 -13.58 9.04 -13.58
CA TRP A 58 -13.21 8.31 -12.38
C TRP A 58 -12.39 9.17 -11.40
N LEU A 59 -11.42 9.94 -11.91
CA LEU A 59 -10.64 10.86 -11.10
C LEU A 59 -11.53 11.90 -10.41
N ALA A 60 -12.51 12.48 -11.13
CA ALA A 60 -13.46 13.44 -10.56
C ALA A 60 -14.28 12.82 -9.42
N LEU A 61 -14.80 11.60 -9.61
CA LEU A 61 -15.53 10.88 -8.56
C LEU A 61 -14.66 10.61 -7.34
N VAL A 62 -13.41 10.17 -7.54
CA VAL A 62 -12.45 9.93 -6.45
C VAL A 62 -12.12 11.23 -5.72
N LEU A 63 -11.89 12.33 -6.43
CA LEU A 63 -11.61 13.64 -5.84
C LEU A 63 -12.78 14.11 -4.96
N ILE A 64 -14.02 14.02 -5.46
CA ILE A 64 -15.21 14.40 -4.69
C ILE A 64 -15.35 13.52 -3.45
N GLY A 65 -15.32 12.19 -3.61
CA GLY A 65 -15.52 11.25 -2.51
C GLY A 65 -14.44 11.37 -1.44
N THR A 66 -13.17 11.38 -1.83
CA THR A 66 -12.06 11.54 -0.89
C THR A 66 -11.98 12.96 -0.32
N GLY A 67 -12.37 13.99 -1.06
CA GLY A 67 -12.42 15.37 -0.58
C GLY A 67 -13.47 15.55 0.53
N ILE A 68 -14.67 15.01 0.33
CA ILE A 68 -15.71 14.98 1.38
C ILE A 68 -15.22 14.21 2.61
N ALA A 69 -14.59 13.05 2.41
CA ALA A 69 -14.04 12.26 3.50
C ALA A 69 -12.90 12.99 4.24
N ALA A 70 -11.99 13.65 3.53
CA ALA A 70 -10.90 14.45 4.11
C ALA A 70 -11.44 15.62 4.93
N TYR A 71 -12.43 16.35 4.38
CA TYR A 71 -13.09 17.46 5.05
C TYR A 71 -13.75 17.02 6.36
N ARG A 72 -14.44 15.87 6.34
CA ARG A 72 -15.08 15.26 7.52
C ARG A 72 -14.09 14.58 8.49
N GLY A 73 -12.78 14.57 8.18
CA GLY A 73 -11.78 13.87 8.99
C GLY A 73 -11.89 12.34 8.97
N ALA A 74 -12.55 11.78 7.95
CA ALA A 74 -12.81 10.36 7.77
C ALA A 74 -11.86 9.71 6.74
N LEU A 75 -10.60 10.16 6.70
CA LEU A 75 -9.51 9.49 6.01
C LEU A 75 -8.33 9.35 6.97
N PRO A 76 -7.64 8.19 7.01
CA PRO A 76 -6.48 8.04 7.87
C PRO A 76 -5.42 9.10 7.55
N GLY A 77 -5.04 9.90 8.55
CA GLY A 77 -4.10 11.02 8.40
C GLY A 77 -4.74 12.38 8.06
N ALA A 78 -5.98 12.42 7.56
CA ALA A 78 -6.76 13.66 7.43
C ALA A 78 -7.62 13.97 8.67
N GLU A 79 -7.61 13.08 9.67
CA GLU A 79 -8.26 13.24 10.97
C GLU A 79 -7.76 14.53 11.68
N PRO A 80 -8.63 15.29 12.39
CA PRO A 80 -8.21 16.47 13.16
C PRO A 80 -7.23 16.15 14.29
N ALA A 81 -7.32 14.95 14.85
CA ALA A 81 -6.43 14.41 15.87
C ALA A 81 -6.11 12.95 15.54
N PRO A 82 -4.95 12.41 15.96
CA PRO A 82 -4.64 11.00 15.77
C PRO A 82 -5.68 10.11 16.44
N TYR A 83 -6.28 9.17 15.70
CA TYR A 83 -7.22 8.22 16.30
C TYR A 83 -6.56 7.28 17.31
N ILE A 84 -5.35 6.81 17.01
CA ILE A 84 -4.53 5.97 17.91
C ILE A 84 -3.46 6.84 18.53
N LEU A 85 -3.49 6.95 19.86
CA LEU A 85 -2.49 7.69 20.63
C LEU A 85 -1.35 6.76 21.04
N ARG A 86 -1.70 5.60 21.61
CA ARG A 86 -0.75 4.52 21.91
C ARG A 86 -1.06 3.27 21.09
N PHE A 87 -0.03 2.63 20.56
CA PHE A 87 -0.15 1.57 19.55
C PHE A 87 -0.40 0.16 20.13
N ASP A 88 -0.54 0.10 21.45
CA ASP A 88 -0.97 -1.00 22.30
C ASP A 88 -2.46 -0.89 22.71
N GLU A 89 -3.11 0.25 22.45
CA GLU A 89 -4.53 0.47 22.76
C GLU A 89 -5.45 -0.51 22.01
N ASP A 90 -6.41 -1.06 22.75
CA ASP A 90 -7.53 -1.82 22.20
C ASP A 90 -8.77 -0.92 22.07
N LYS A 91 -8.99 -0.39 20.85
CA LYS A 91 -10.15 0.43 20.50
C LYS A 91 -10.85 -0.14 19.27
N PRO A 92 -12.16 0.10 19.10
CA PRO A 92 -12.86 -0.25 17.86
C PRO A 92 -12.18 0.44 16.66
N ASN A 93 -11.83 -0.32 15.62
CA ASN A 93 -11.21 0.27 14.43
C ASN A 93 -12.29 0.90 13.53
N PRO A 94 -12.27 2.22 13.30
CA PRO A 94 -13.29 2.91 12.51
C PRO A 94 -13.45 2.34 11.11
N LEU A 95 -14.69 2.30 10.63
CA LEU A 95 -15.01 1.73 9.32
C LEU A 95 -14.22 2.40 8.19
N TYR A 96 -14.10 3.74 8.21
CA TYR A 96 -13.34 4.46 7.17
C TYR A 96 -11.88 4.03 7.12
N ARG A 97 -11.24 3.76 8.27
CA ARG A 97 -9.86 3.27 8.33
C ARG A 97 -9.75 1.87 7.72
N ARG A 98 -10.68 0.98 8.10
CA ARG A 98 -10.74 -0.39 7.56
C ARG A 98 -10.94 -0.41 6.05
N VAL A 99 -11.84 0.42 5.52
CA VAL A 99 -12.06 0.57 4.07
C VAL A 99 -10.79 1.08 3.40
N CYS A 100 -10.23 2.19 3.86
CA CYS A 100 -9.02 2.80 3.30
C CYS A 100 -7.83 1.82 3.27
N TYR A 101 -7.56 1.12 4.37
CA TYR A 101 -6.48 0.12 4.42
C TYR A 101 -6.77 -1.10 3.55
N THR A 102 -8.03 -1.51 3.39
CA THR A 102 -8.42 -2.61 2.49
C THR A 102 -8.08 -2.27 1.04
N PHE A 103 -8.47 -1.08 0.58
CA PHE A 103 -8.14 -0.63 -0.78
C PHE A 103 -6.63 -0.41 -0.96
N ALA A 104 -5.93 0.09 0.05
CA ALA A 104 -4.48 0.24 -0.01
C ALA A 104 -3.77 -1.13 -0.13
N TRP A 105 -4.21 -2.14 0.61
CA TRP A 105 -3.72 -3.52 0.44
C TRP A 105 -4.01 -4.07 -0.95
N SER A 106 -5.23 -3.85 -1.48
CA SER A 106 -5.57 -4.27 -2.84
C SER A 106 -4.66 -3.61 -3.88
N ALA A 107 -4.42 -2.30 -3.79
CA ALA A 107 -3.54 -1.59 -4.70
C ALA A 107 -2.09 -2.13 -4.64
N VAL A 108 -1.56 -2.35 -3.43
CA VAL A 108 -0.18 -2.80 -3.26
C VAL A 108 0.01 -4.24 -3.76
N ILE A 109 -0.88 -5.16 -3.41
CA ILE A 109 -0.73 -6.58 -3.77
C ILE A 109 -1.09 -6.83 -5.23
N THR A 110 -2.21 -6.27 -5.71
CA THR A 110 -2.72 -6.58 -7.04
C THR A 110 -1.75 -6.10 -8.12
N PHE A 111 -1.36 -4.83 -8.10
CA PHE A 111 -0.44 -4.29 -9.10
C PHE A 111 0.95 -4.93 -9.04
N ALA A 112 1.46 -5.22 -7.83
CA ALA A 112 2.74 -5.91 -7.68
C ALA A 112 2.71 -7.31 -8.29
N SER A 113 1.66 -8.08 -8.01
CA SER A 113 1.52 -9.47 -8.46
C SER A 113 1.28 -9.57 -9.95
N LEU A 114 0.41 -8.72 -10.52
CA LEU A 114 0.11 -8.75 -11.95
C LEU A 114 1.31 -8.31 -12.79
N ASN A 115 2.05 -7.28 -12.36
CA ASN A 115 3.26 -6.85 -13.05
C ASN A 115 4.35 -7.91 -12.95
N PHE A 116 4.51 -8.55 -11.78
CA PHE A 116 5.41 -9.68 -11.63
C PHE A 116 5.04 -10.82 -12.59
N ALA A 117 3.77 -11.22 -12.62
CA ALA A 117 3.29 -12.31 -13.47
C ALA A 117 3.49 -12.02 -14.96
N GLY A 118 3.12 -10.82 -15.43
CA GLY A 118 3.32 -10.45 -16.82
C GLY A 118 4.79 -10.40 -17.23
N LEU A 119 5.66 -9.98 -16.31
CA LEU A 119 7.10 -9.93 -16.52
C LEU A 119 7.73 -11.32 -16.52
N ALA A 120 7.29 -12.22 -15.64
CA ALA A 120 7.69 -13.62 -15.61
C ALA A 120 7.30 -14.33 -16.92
N VAL A 121 6.06 -14.14 -17.37
CA VAL A 121 5.58 -14.70 -18.64
C VAL A 121 6.42 -14.16 -19.82
N ALA A 122 6.70 -12.85 -19.87
CA ALA A 122 7.52 -12.27 -20.93
C ALA A 122 8.97 -12.78 -20.90
N ALA A 123 9.57 -12.96 -19.73
CA ALA A 123 10.92 -13.52 -19.60
C ALA A 123 11.00 -15.00 -20.06
N ILE A 124 9.96 -15.79 -19.77
CA ILE A 124 9.93 -17.22 -20.13
C ILE A 124 9.61 -17.41 -21.61
N THR A 125 8.57 -16.72 -22.10
CA THR A 125 7.98 -16.98 -23.43
C THR A 125 8.43 -16.01 -24.51
N GLY A 126 8.95 -14.83 -24.13
CA GLY A 126 9.20 -13.72 -25.05
C GLY A 126 7.94 -12.92 -25.43
N HIS A 127 6.75 -13.32 -24.97
CA HIS A 127 5.49 -12.66 -25.31
C HIS A 127 4.93 -11.81 -24.17
N TRP A 128 4.43 -10.63 -24.51
CA TRP A 128 3.81 -9.71 -23.56
C TRP A 128 2.30 -9.88 -23.50
N TYR A 129 1.80 -10.48 -22.40
CA TYR A 129 0.37 -10.70 -22.16
C TYR A 129 -0.21 -9.83 -21.03
N LEU A 130 0.44 -8.71 -20.71
CA LEU A 130 0.06 -7.89 -19.54
C LEU A 130 -1.38 -7.38 -19.64
N LYS A 131 -1.86 -7.00 -20.83
CA LYS A 131 -3.26 -6.57 -21.04
C LYS A 131 -4.25 -7.69 -20.69
N GLN A 132 -4.00 -8.90 -21.17
CA GLN A 132 -4.83 -10.08 -20.91
C GLN A 132 -4.83 -10.41 -19.42
N ILE A 133 -3.65 -10.39 -18.79
CA ILE A 133 -3.50 -10.60 -17.35
C ILE A 133 -4.33 -9.57 -16.56
N TYR A 134 -4.26 -8.28 -16.90
CA TYR A 134 -5.07 -7.25 -16.23
C TYR A 134 -6.56 -7.42 -16.48
N ASN A 135 -6.98 -7.81 -17.70
CA ASN A 135 -8.39 -7.99 -18.02
C ASN A 135 -9.02 -9.16 -17.26
N TYR A 136 -8.30 -10.27 -17.10
CA TYR A 136 -8.86 -11.51 -16.53
C TYR A 136 -8.49 -11.74 -15.06
N ALA A 137 -7.27 -11.40 -14.64
CA ALA A 137 -6.78 -11.71 -13.30
C ALA A 137 -6.96 -10.56 -12.29
N TYR A 138 -7.12 -9.30 -12.74
CA TYR A 138 -7.28 -8.17 -11.83
C TYR A 138 -8.49 -8.30 -10.91
N ALA A 139 -9.67 -8.52 -11.49
CA ALA A 139 -10.91 -8.57 -10.72
C ALA A 139 -10.91 -9.72 -9.69
N PRO A 140 -10.58 -10.98 -10.05
CA PRO A 140 -10.48 -12.07 -9.07
C PRO A 140 -9.50 -11.80 -7.93
N LEU A 141 -8.30 -11.28 -8.25
CA LEU A 141 -7.28 -10.98 -7.25
C LEU A 141 -7.70 -9.83 -6.32
N SER A 142 -8.16 -8.72 -6.90
CA SER A 142 -8.62 -7.56 -6.14
C SER A 142 -9.81 -7.92 -5.26
N LEU A 143 -10.82 -8.63 -5.78
CA LEU A 143 -11.99 -9.07 -5.01
C LEU A 143 -11.62 -9.99 -3.85
N THR A 144 -10.62 -10.86 -4.03
CA THR A 144 -10.11 -11.70 -2.95
C THR A 144 -9.50 -10.86 -1.82
N ILE A 145 -8.69 -9.86 -2.16
CA ILE A 145 -8.09 -8.96 -1.16
C ILE A 145 -9.17 -8.10 -0.48
N LEU A 146 -10.14 -7.59 -1.25
CA LEU A 146 -11.27 -6.84 -0.71
C LEU A 146 -12.11 -7.71 0.25
N ALA A 147 -12.34 -8.98 -0.07
CA ALA A 147 -13.03 -9.93 0.80
C ALA A 147 -12.25 -10.18 2.09
N LEU A 148 -10.94 -10.40 2.02
CA LEU A 148 -10.06 -10.53 3.19
C LEU A 148 -10.11 -9.26 4.07
N GLY A 149 -10.15 -8.08 3.44
CA GLY A 149 -10.32 -6.82 4.14
C GLY A 149 -11.69 -6.69 4.82
N ALA A 150 -12.77 -7.02 4.13
CA ALA A 150 -14.12 -7.02 4.70
C ALA A 150 -14.22 -7.94 5.93
N LEU A 151 -13.58 -9.11 5.86
CA LEU A 151 -13.45 -10.07 6.97
C LEU A 151 -12.48 -9.63 8.07
N GLY A 152 -11.76 -8.52 7.91
CA GLY A 152 -10.80 -8.00 8.88
C GLY A 152 -9.56 -8.87 9.04
N ARG A 153 -9.17 -9.62 8.00
CA ARG A 153 -8.01 -10.53 8.00
C ARG A 153 -6.71 -9.86 7.58
N LEU A 154 -6.78 -8.65 7.01
CA LEU A 154 -5.61 -7.89 6.60
C LEU A 154 -5.05 -7.07 7.78
N PRO A 155 -3.71 -6.89 7.88
CA PRO A 155 -3.11 -6.02 8.89
C PRO A 155 -3.72 -4.62 8.83
N ARG A 156 -4.04 -4.04 9.99
CA ARG A 156 -4.72 -2.74 10.19
C ARG A 156 -6.18 -2.66 9.75
N VAL A 157 -6.78 -3.77 9.32
CA VAL A 157 -8.19 -3.84 8.90
C VAL A 157 -9.07 -4.60 9.91
N LYS A 158 -8.44 -5.17 10.94
CA LYS A 158 -9.14 -5.83 12.06
C LYS A 158 -10.16 -4.92 12.71
N LYS A 159 -11.17 -5.52 13.36
CA LYS A 159 -12.22 -4.80 14.10
C LYS A 159 -11.69 -4.02 15.31
N SER A 160 -10.53 -4.41 15.84
CA SER A 160 -9.85 -3.76 16.96
C SER A 160 -8.47 -3.25 16.52
N THR A 161 -8.00 -2.18 17.14
CA THR A 161 -6.66 -1.62 16.97
C THR A 161 -5.57 -2.39 17.74
N LYS A 162 -5.94 -3.43 18.50
CA LYS A 162 -5.00 -4.24 19.28
C LYS A 162 -3.92 -4.85 18.39
N GLY A 163 -2.66 -4.60 18.74
CA GLY A 163 -1.50 -5.09 17.99
C GLY A 163 -1.15 -4.26 16.75
N GLU A 164 -1.80 -3.11 16.52
CA GLU A 164 -1.48 -2.23 15.39
C GLU A 164 -0.02 -1.76 15.40
N GLY A 165 0.61 -1.66 16.58
CA GLY A 165 2.05 -1.38 16.73
C GLY A 165 2.95 -2.35 15.97
N THR A 166 2.56 -3.62 15.87
CA THR A 166 3.25 -4.63 15.06
C THR A 166 2.72 -4.64 13.63
N GLU A 167 1.40 -4.58 13.43
CA GLU A 167 0.79 -4.71 12.11
C GLU A 167 1.20 -3.62 11.12
N ARG A 168 1.48 -2.41 11.62
CA ARG A 168 1.94 -1.29 10.78
C ARG A 168 3.17 -1.65 9.96
N ARG A 169 4.04 -2.52 10.47
CA ARG A 169 5.29 -2.87 9.79
C ARG A 169 5.04 -3.57 8.47
N TYR A 170 4.05 -4.44 8.43
CA TYR A 170 3.72 -5.19 7.22
C TYR A 170 3.15 -4.24 6.18
N PHE A 171 2.22 -3.38 6.60
CA PHE A 171 1.62 -2.39 5.70
C PHE A 171 2.67 -1.42 5.13
N TYR A 172 3.45 -0.75 5.98
CA TYR A 172 4.46 0.20 5.52
C TYR A 172 5.61 -0.49 4.77
N GLY A 173 5.98 -1.70 5.16
CA GLY A 173 6.97 -2.52 4.45
C GLY A 173 6.51 -2.82 3.02
N SER A 174 5.25 -3.22 2.83
CA SER A 174 4.68 -3.47 1.50
C SER A 174 4.58 -2.18 0.68
N VAL A 175 4.15 -1.06 1.28
CA VAL A 175 4.12 0.25 0.59
C VAL A 175 5.51 0.64 0.10
N TRP A 176 6.53 0.63 0.96
CA TRP A 176 7.90 0.95 0.54
C TRP A 176 8.41 0.02 -0.55
N SER A 177 8.23 -1.30 -0.35
CA SER A 177 8.75 -2.31 -1.27
C SER A 177 8.12 -2.17 -2.64
N VAL A 178 6.79 -2.11 -2.71
CA VAL A 178 6.08 -2.10 -3.99
C VAL A 178 6.23 -0.76 -4.69
N THR A 179 6.09 0.37 -4.00
CA THR A 179 6.19 1.67 -4.66
C THR A 179 7.57 1.87 -5.28
N LEU A 180 8.66 1.61 -4.54
CA LEU A 180 10.02 1.76 -5.09
C LEU A 180 10.32 0.73 -6.18
N ALA A 181 9.99 -0.54 -5.98
CA ALA A 181 10.26 -1.57 -6.99
C ALA A 181 9.50 -1.29 -8.30
N GLN A 182 8.25 -0.82 -8.22
CA GLN A 182 7.46 -0.45 -9.39
C GLN A 182 8.02 0.80 -10.09
N THR A 183 8.51 1.80 -9.34
CA THR A 183 9.19 2.97 -9.93
C THR A 183 10.45 2.55 -10.67
N VAL A 184 11.28 1.69 -10.07
CA VAL A 184 12.49 1.16 -10.73
C VAL A 184 12.11 0.37 -11.98
N LEU A 185 11.12 -0.51 -11.89
CA LEU A 185 10.62 -1.27 -13.03
C LEU A 185 10.10 -0.35 -14.15
N MET A 186 9.40 0.73 -13.80
CA MET A 186 8.92 1.72 -14.78
C MET A 186 10.07 2.41 -15.52
N ILE A 187 11.17 2.73 -14.85
CA ILE A 187 12.36 3.29 -15.50
C ILE A 187 12.90 2.29 -16.52
N PHE A 188 13.12 1.03 -16.11
CA PHE A 188 13.64 0.00 -17.02
C PHE A 188 12.66 -0.38 -18.13
N TRP A 189 11.36 -0.28 -17.87
CA TRP A 189 10.33 -0.45 -18.89
C TRP A 189 10.47 0.57 -20.02
N LYS A 190 10.88 1.81 -19.70
CA LYS A 190 11.06 2.89 -20.67
C LYS A 190 12.43 2.89 -21.35
N THR A 191 13.46 2.35 -20.70
CA THR A 191 14.85 2.43 -21.20
C THR A 191 15.32 1.17 -21.92
N LEU A 192 14.84 -0.02 -21.54
CA LEU A 192 15.28 -1.28 -22.13
C LEU A 192 14.34 -1.75 -23.25
N PRO A 193 14.88 -2.41 -24.29
CA PRO A 193 14.07 -2.87 -25.42
C PRO A 193 13.05 -3.94 -25.01
N ASN A 194 12.10 -4.21 -25.91
CA ASN A 194 11.09 -5.25 -25.72
C ASN A 194 11.59 -6.59 -26.25
N THR A 195 12.70 -7.10 -25.70
CA THR A 195 13.21 -8.45 -25.97
C THR A 195 13.03 -9.37 -24.78
N ARG A 196 13.22 -10.68 -25.00
CA ARG A 196 13.18 -11.67 -23.93
C ARG A 196 14.31 -11.47 -22.92
N GLU A 197 15.53 -11.15 -23.35
CA GLU A 197 16.64 -10.89 -22.42
C GLU A 197 16.36 -9.66 -21.56
N ALA A 198 15.88 -8.58 -22.18
CA ALA A 198 15.50 -7.36 -21.45
C ALA A 198 14.37 -7.62 -20.44
N SER A 199 13.43 -8.52 -20.77
CA SER A 199 12.36 -8.94 -19.86
C SER A 199 12.90 -9.72 -18.66
N ALA A 200 13.89 -10.60 -18.88
CA ALA A 200 14.57 -11.32 -17.80
C ALA A 200 15.36 -10.37 -16.88
N ILE A 201 16.04 -9.37 -17.45
CA ILE A 201 16.75 -8.33 -16.68
C ILE A 201 15.76 -7.52 -15.83
N LYS A 202 14.66 -7.04 -16.43
CA LYS A 202 13.58 -6.33 -15.73
C LYS A 202 13.04 -7.20 -14.58
N LEU A 203 12.82 -8.50 -14.81
CA LEU A 203 12.32 -9.45 -13.80
C LEU A 203 13.29 -9.59 -12.62
N ALA A 204 14.58 -9.80 -12.92
CA ALA A 204 15.62 -9.95 -11.91
C ALA A 204 15.71 -8.68 -11.04
N ILE A 205 15.77 -7.50 -11.67
CA ILE A 205 15.83 -6.21 -10.96
C ILE A 205 14.60 -6.02 -10.08
N TYR A 206 13.40 -6.26 -10.61
CA TYR A 206 12.15 -6.09 -9.88
C TYR A 206 12.07 -7.03 -8.67
N THR A 207 12.46 -8.30 -8.87
CA THR A 207 12.50 -9.31 -7.81
C THR A 207 13.51 -8.96 -6.71
N ILE A 208 14.73 -8.57 -7.11
CA ILE A 208 15.78 -8.14 -6.18
C ILE A 208 15.34 -6.91 -5.39
N ALA A 209 14.74 -5.90 -6.04
CA ALA A 209 14.25 -4.71 -5.36
C ALA A 209 13.18 -5.04 -4.31
N LEU A 210 12.20 -5.89 -4.66
CA LEU A 210 11.18 -6.36 -3.72
C LEU A 210 11.80 -7.11 -2.53
N ALA A 211 12.77 -8.01 -2.80
CA ALA A 211 13.43 -8.79 -1.77
C ALA A 211 14.25 -7.91 -0.81
N LEU A 212 15.10 -7.02 -1.34
CA LEU A 212 15.94 -6.13 -0.54
C LEU A 212 15.11 -5.18 0.33
N LEU A 213 14.07 -4.57 -0.24
CA LEU A 213 13.18 -3.67 0.52
C LEU A 213 12.33 -4.44 1.53
N GLY A 214 11.86 -5.63 1.17
CA GLY A 214 11.14 -6.53 2.07
C GLY A 214 12.00 -6.94 3.26
N LEU A 215 13.27 -7.30 3.03
CA LEU A 215 14.24 -7.61 4.09
C LEU A 215 14.57 -6.38 4.94
N ALA A 216 14.73 -5.21 4.32
CA ALA A 216 14.95 -3.96 5.06
C ALA A 216 13.75 -3.63 5.97
N ALA A 217 12.52 -3.81 5.48
CA ALA A 217 11.30 -3.64 6.25
C ALA A 217 11.18 -4.67 7.38
N ALA A 218 11.47 -5.95 7.09
CA ALA A 218 11.44 -7.03 8.08
C ALA A 218 12.43 -6.79 9.23
N ASN A 219 13.51 -6.06 8.96
CA ASN A 219 14.53 -5.67 9.95
C ASN A 219 14.27 -4.30 10.59
N GLY A 220 13.17 -3.61 10.30
CA GLY A 220 12.87 -2.29 10.86
C GLY A 220 13.77 -1.15 10.36
N ARG A 221 14.45 -1.32 9.22
CA ARG A 221 15.37 -0.32 8.65
C ARG A 221 14.64 0.77 7.87
N LEU A 222 13.43 0.49 7.41
CA LEU A 222 12.62 1.47 6.66
C LEU A 222 11.74 2.31 7.59
N PRO A 223 11.42 3.56 7.23
CA PRO A 223 10.54 4.40 8.02
C PRO A 223 9.21 3.71 8.33
N ARG A 224 8.81 3.76 9.60
CA ARG A 224 7.57 3.17 10.13
C ARG A 224 7.48 1.63 10.11
N THR A 225 8.58 0.92 9.89
CA THR A 225 8.62 -0.55 9.90
C THR A 225 9.11 -1.18 11.21
N ARG A 226 9.63 -0.37 12.14
CA ARG A 226 9.88 -0.82 13.51
C ARG A 226 8.56 -1.10 14.24
N PRO A 227 8.43 -2.25 14.93
CA PRO A 227 7.31 -2.49 15.82
C PRO A 227 7.28 -1.44 16.93
N ILE A 228 6.08 -0.97 17.27
CA ILE A 228 5.88 -0.24 18.53
C ILE A 228 5.40 -1.23 19.58
N VAL A 229 6.14 -1.33 20.68
CA VAL A 229 5.79 -2.13 21.85
C VAL A 229 5.43 -1.22 23.02
N PRO A 230 4.64 -1.70 23.99
CA PRO A 230 4.47 -1.02 25.28
C PRO A 230 5.85 -0.74 25.91
N GLY A 231 5.97 0.34 26.69
CA GLY A 231 7.14 0.57 27.54
C GLY A 231 7.32 -0.53 28.58
N GLU A 232 8.45 -0.48 29.30
CA GLU A 232 8.69 -1.40 30.41
C GLU A 232 7.58 -1.26 31.45
N LEU A 233 6.97 -2.38 31.83
CA LEU A 233 6.21 -2.46 33.07
C LEU A 233 7.22 -2.27 34.20
N MET A 234 7.15 -1.14 34.91
CA MET A 234 7.72 -1.06 36.25
C MET A 234 6.90 -2.02 37.12
N VAL A 235 7.30 -3.28 37.18
CA VAL A 235 6.88 -4.20 38.23
C VAL A 235 8.10 -4.36 39.13
N ASP A 236 8.00 -3.79 40.34
CA ASP A 236 8.86 -4.19 41.46
C ASP A 236 8.46 -5.61 41.92
#